data_AF-A0A3N2BL76-F1
#
_entry.id   AF-A0A3N2BL76-F1
#
_cell.length_a   1.000
_cell.length_b   1.000
_cell.length_c   1.000
_cell.angle_alpha   90.00
_cell.angle_beta   90.00
_cell.angle_gamma   90.00
#
_symmetry.space_group_name_H-M   'P 1'
#
loop_
_entity.id
_entity.type
_entity.pdbx_description
1 polymer ?
#
loop_
_entity_poly.entity_id
_entity_poly.type
_entity_poly.pdbx_seq_one_letter_code
_entity_poly.pdbx_strand_id
1 'polypeptide(L)'
;MSPMTDDDYRQRAIAVRQIVETTGRIPRHYANHVPESEGKLRAWWDGQMTRLRNGRMPAEVAEILDDAFPGWLENSNLKKEHKLVILHPLQFDDAVKQLAKKLEQDGSYPIWITSLGQWLREQRTRDTAGELPEDERATLDSVAPDWRAPGVRKSAAAAKEWRERTEEISAFINEFGHLPRASRRASTEERKLNAWLSRTIQGEIDVIASGDLDRFAPGWRDYKIVVDSGIDLEFADFTTELATFVTAFGRLPEPDGEALPDDGEAELHRELNSYRLRRRDLALDAIQIEQLDAIDPGWAVPAQQLPETDASFRRRLERVRELYKRNYSWPKTPHSDYLVADAAQFILDQQLNFRAGTLGKTRLGLLDSVLPGWLTASVVYGVRSVAGQDYVDVAIEAVQTAFPKLASTDPLGFARRVAILTKEGVIESEEDDTVVDSSKTKKKDSDEGDDPKE
;
A
#
# COMPACT_ATOMS: atom_id res chain seq x y z
N MET A 1 -8.69 43.46 -3.19
CA MET A 1 -9.48 43.97 -2.05
C MET A 1 -8.77 45.21 -1.55
N SER A 2 -9.47 46.33 -1.40
CA SER A 2 -8.88 47.51 -0.76
C SER A 2 -8.41 47.16 0.66
N PRO A 3 -7.27 47.68 1.13
CA PRO A 3 -6.86 47.50 2.53
C PRO A 3 -7.96 48.03 3.46
N MET A 4 -8.29 47.27 4.51
CA MET A 4 -9.21 47.74 5.56
C MET A 4 -8.55 48.92 6.28
N THR A 5 -9.34 49.95 6.55
CA THR A 5 -8.93 51.09 7.37
C THR A 5 -8.98 50.73 8.86
N ASP A 6 -8.31 51.51 9.71
CA ASP A 6 -8.35 51.31 11.17
C ASP A 6 -9.78 51.41 11.73
N ASP A 7 -10.60 52.28 11.14
CA ASP A 7 -12.02 52.40 11.49
C ASP A 7 -12.79 51.11 11.16
N ASP A 8 -12.51 50.48 10.00
CA ASP A 8 -13.11 49.19 9.66
C ASP A 8 -12.75 48.09 10.67
N TYR A 9 -11.48 48.07 11.14
CA TYR A 9 -11.06 47.12 12.18
C TYR A 9 -11.78 47.38 13.49
N ARG A 10 -11.85 48.64 13.93
CA ARG A 10 -12.52 49.05 15.16
C ARG A 10 -14.01 48.72 15.12
N GLN A 11 -14.70 49.03 14.02
CA GLN A 11 -16.13 48.71 13.87
C GLN A 11 -16.39 47.19 13.92
N ARG A 12 -15.57 46.38 13.26
CA ARG A 12 -15.71 44.91 13.33
C ARG A 12 -15.40 44.36 14.72
N ALA A 13 -14.38 44.88 15.39
CA ALA A 13 -14.06 44.48 16.76
C ALA A 13 -15.22 44.79 17.73
N ILE A 14 -15.80 45.99 17.63
CA ILE A 14 -17.00 46.38 18.38
C ILE A 14 -18.17 45.44 18.06
N ALA A 15 -18.39 45.11 16.79
CA ALA A 15 -19.45 44.17 16.40
C ALA A 15 -19.24 42.77 16.99
N VAL A 16 -18.00 42.27 17.06
CA VAL A 16 -17.69 40.98 17.71
C VAL A 16 -18.01 41.05 19.19
N ARG A 17 -17.57 42.12 19.87
CA ARG A 17 -17.87 42.35 21.29
C ARG A 17 -19.37 42.37 21.55
N GLN A 18 -20.15 43.11 20.77
CA GLN A 18 -21.60 43.19 20.93
C GLN A 18 -22.27 41.82 20.84
N ILE A 19 -21.83 40.95 19.91
CA ILE A 19 -22.33 39.57 19.82
C ILE A 19 -21.94 38.79 21.07
N VAL A 20 -20.70 38.89 21.54
CA VAL A 20 -20.24 38.18 22.76
C VAL A 20 -21.00 38.66 24.00
N GLU A 21 -21.20 39.96 24.17
CA GLU A 21 -21.96 40.54 25.29
C GLU A 21 -23.43 40.12 25.25
N THR A 22 -24.06 40.12 24.07
CA THR A 22 -25.48 39.77 23.91
C THR A 22 -25.74 38.28 24.05
N THR A 23 -24.83 37.44 23.56
CA THR A 23 -25.09 36.00 23.39
C THR A 23 -24.19 35.10 24.24
N GLY A 24 -23.18 35.66 24.92
CA GLY A 24 -22.17 34.90 25.66
C GLY A 24 -21.25 34.06 24.78
N ARG A 25 -21.26 34.25 23.45
CA ARG A 25 -20.51 33.45 22.48
C ARG A 25 -19.85 34.30 21.40
N ILE A 26 -18.73 33.79 20.88
CA ILE A 26 -18.11 34.31 19.65
C ILE A 26 -19.03 34.10 18.42
N PRO A 27 -18.90 34.93 17.37
CA PRO A 27 -19.64 34.79 16.11
C PRO A 27 -19.52 33.37 15.52
N ARG A 28 -20.52 32.86 14.79
CA ARG A 28 -20.50 31.51 14.18
C ARG A 28 -20.49 31.55 12.66
N HIS A 29 -19.84 30.56 12.04
CA HIS A 29 -19.64 30.54 10.58
C HIS A 29 -20.80 29.85 9.82
N TYR A 30 -21.45 28.86 10.43
CA TYR A 30 -22.46 28.02 9.76
C TYR A 30 -23.48 27.44 10.74
N ALA A 31 -24.50 28.22 11.10
CA ALA A 31 -25.73 27.61 11.59
C ALA A 31 -26.88 28.13 10.73
N ASN A 32 -27.85 27.27 10.44
CA ASN A 32 -28.99 27.55 9.55
C ASN A 32 -29.85 28.76 9.96
N HIS A 33 -29.53 29.38 11.10
CA HIS A 33 -30.24 30.53 11.69
C HIS A 33 -29.31 31.71 12.04
N VAL A 34 -28.08 31.73 11.54
CA VAL A 34 -27.13 32.84 11.78
C VAL A 34 -27.24 33.87 10.65
N PRO A 35 -27.44 35.17 10.97
CA PRO A 35 -27.44 36.22 9.96
C PRO A 35 -26.14 36.23 9.12
N GLU A 36 -26.24 36.51 7.82
CA GLU A 36 -25.08 36.55 6.91
C GLU A 36 -23.97 37.50 7.41
N SER A 37 -24.36 38.60 8.06
CA SER A 37 -23.44 39.55 8.68
C SER A 37 -22.57 38.93 9.78
N GLU A 38 -23.13 38.04 10.60
CA GLU A 38 -22.39 37.33 11.64
C GLU A 38 -21.40 36.32 11.02
N GLY A 39 -21.76 35.66 9.92
CA GLY A 39 -20.85 34.77 9.18
C GLY A 39 -19.63 35.51 8.62
N LYS A 40 -19.83 36.68 8.01
CA LYS A 40 -18.73 37.55 7.54
C LYS A 40 -17.85 38.04 8.68
N LEU A 41 -18.46 38.37 9.82
CA LEU A 41 -17.75 38.80 11.00
C LEU A 41 -16.93 37.66 11.62
N ARG A 42 -17.46 36.43 11.61
CA ARG A 42 -16.74 35.24 12.04
C ARG A 42 -15.54 34.95 11.14
N ALA A 43 -15.71 34.97 9.82
CA ALA A 43 -14.60 34.77 8.89
C ALA A 43 -13.49 35.81 9.09
N TRP A 44 -13.86 37.07 9.34
CA TRP A 44 -12.90 38.12 9.71
C TRP A 44 -12.19 37.83 11.04
N TRP A 45 -12.94 37.42 12.08
CA TRP A 45 -12.40 37.06 13.39
C TRP A 45 -11.42 35.89 13.29
N ASP A 46 -11.78 34.81 12.59
CA ASP A 46 -10.90 33.65 12.37
C ASP A 46 -9.64 34.06 11.59
N GLY A 47 -9.76 35.01 10.66
CA GLY A 47 -8.63 35.63 9.97
C GLY A 47 -7.68 36.35 10.92
N GLN A 48 -8.21 37.14 11.85
CA GLN A 48 -7.40 37.80 12.89
C GLN A 48 -6.74 36.78 13.82
N MET A 49 -7.48 35.77 14.30
CA MET A 49 -6.92 34.70 15.14
C MET A 49 -5.84 33.89 14.43
N THR A 50 -5.93 33.76 13.10
CA THR A 50 -4.91 33.09 12.29
C THR A 50 -3.68 33.98 12.11
N ARG A 51 -3.86 35.28 11.86
CA ARG A 51 -2.74 36.24 11.84
C ARG A 51 -2.03 36.29 13.19
N LEU A 52 -2.79 36.33 14.27
CA LEU A 52 -2.29 36.28 15.65
C LEU A 52 -1.45 35.00 15.86
N ARG A 53 -2.02 33.81 15.62
CA ARG A 53 -1.30 32.51 15.76
C ARG A 53 -0.03 32.42 14.93
N ASN A 54 0.05 33.15 13.82
CA ASN A 54 1.20 33.14 12.92
C ASN A 54 2.19 34.28 13.21
N GLY A 55 2.00 35.09 14.27
CA GLY A 55 2.84 36.25 14.57
C GLY A 55 2.76 37.37 13.53
N ARG A 56 1.69 37.41 12.73
CA ARG A 56 1.49 38.38 11.63
C ARG A 56 0.42 39.40 11.94
N MET A 57 -0.05 39.48 13.17
CA MET A 57 -1.00 40.53 13.57
C MET A 57 -0.21 41.82 13.81
N PRO A 58 -0.51 42.91 13.09
CA PRO A 58 0.10 44.22 13.39
C PRO A 58 -0.22 44.63 14.84
N ALA A 59 0.75 45.24 15.52
CA ALA A 59 0.59 45.69 16.91
C ALA A 59 -0.61 46.66 17.06
N GLU A 60 -0.77 47.58 16.11
CA GLU A 60 -1.90 48.52 16.05
C GLU A 60 -3.26 47.80 15.98
N VAL A 61 -3.36 46.72 15.20
CA VAL A 61 -4.60 45.92 15.12
C VAL A 61 -4.85 45.18 16.43
N ALA A 62 -3.81 44.67 17.09
CA ALA A 62 -3.95 44.02 18.39
C ALA A 62 -4.42 45.02 19.47
N GLU A 63 -3.89 46.25 19.46
CA GLU A 63 -4.30 47.34 20.35
C GLU A 63 -5.75 47.76 20.09
N ILE A 64 -6.16 47.90 18.82
CA ILE A 64 -7.56 48.17 18.46
C ILE A 64 -8.49 47.05 18.97
N LEU A 65 -8.08 45.79 18.84
CA LEU A 65 -8.86 44.65 19.34
C LEU A 65 -8.94 44.64 20.87
N ASP A 66 -7.86 44.99 21.56
CA ASP A 66 -7.82 45.04 23.03
C ASP A 66 -8.66 46.20 23.58
N ASP A 67 -8.58 47.38 22.98
CA ASP A 67 -9.42 48.54 23.31
C ASP A 67 -10.91 48.26 23.02
N ALA A 68 -11.22 47.70 21.86
CA ALA A 68 -12.60 47.45 21.46
C ALA A 68 -13.22 46.25 22.19
N PHE A 69 -12.45 45.20 22.48
CA PHE A 69 -12.92 43.97 23.13
C PHE A 69 -11.94 43.50 24.23
N PRO A 70 -11.87 44.20 25.39
CA PRO A 70 -10.93 43.85 26.45
C PRO A 70 -11.08 42.40 26.91
N GLY A 71 -9.96 41.70 27.08
CA GLY A 71 -9.95 40.28 27.49
C GLY A 71 -10.26 39.29 26.35
N TRP A 72 -10.30 39.74 25.09
CA TRP A 72 -10.50 38.83 23.95
C TRP A 72 -9.43 37.75 23.83
N LEU A 73 -8.20 38.06 24.22
CA LEU A 73 -7.12 37.08 24.32
C LEU A 73 -7.43 36.05 25.40
N GLU A 74 -7.99 36.46 26.55
CA GLU A 74 -8.38 35.57 27.65
C GLU A 74 -9.49 34.60 27.23
N ASN A 75 -10.46 35.09 26.45
CA ASN A 75 -11.57 34.30 25.90
C ASN A 75 -11.19 33.45 24.68
N SER A 76 -9.99 33.62 24.14
CA SER A 76 -9.49 32.72 23.11
C SER A 76 -9.11 31.37 23.73
N ASN A 77 -9.52 30.27 23.10
CA ASN A 77 -9.05 28.91 23.39
C ASN A 77 -7.54 28.71 23.10
N LEU A 78 -6.79 29.80 22.86
CA LEU A 78 -5.34 29.75 22.81
C LEU A 78 -4.84 29.33 24.20
N LYS A 79 -3.91 28.38 24.24
CA LYS A 79 -3.24 28.02 25.49
C LYS A 79 -2.57 29.28 26.06
N LYS A 80 -2.52 29.42 27.40
CA LYS A 80 -1.90 30.60 28.08
C LYS A 80 -0.50 30.93 27.51
N GLU A 81 0.27 29.90 27.17
CA GLU A 81 1.59 30.00 26.53
C GLU A 81 1.58 30.68 25.16
N HIS A 82 0.53 30.56 24.35
CA HIS A 82 0.39 31.28 23.07
C HIS A 82 -0.03 32.75 23.26
N LYS A 83 -0.68 33.10 24.38
CA LYS A 83 -1.15 34.48 24.63
C LYS A 83 0.01 35.45 24.93
N LEU A 84 1.05 34.95 25.59
CA LEU A 84 2.24 35.74 25.96
C LEU A 84 3.19 36.03 24.78
N VAL A 85 3.23 35.15 23.77
CA VAL A 85 4.13 35.27 22.62
C VAL A 85 3.78 36.45 21.72
N ILE A 86 2.49 36.77 21.62
CA ILE A 86 1.98 37.57 20.51
C ILE A 86 1.83 39.05 20.91
N LEU A 87 1.77 39.34 22.20
CA LEU A 87 1.74 40.71 22.73
C LEU A 87 3.13 41.30 23.01
N HIS A 88 4.13 40.45 23.24
CA HIS A 88 5.49 40.89 23.52
C HIS A 88 6.47 40.05 22.70
N PRO A 89 6.87 40.50 21.49
CA PRO A 89 7.95 39.83 20.78
C PRO A 89 9.16 39.77 21.72
N LEU A 90 9.66 38.54 21.94
CA LEU A 90 10.88 38.35 22.73
C LEU A 90 11.97 39.22 22.12
N GLN A 91 12.52 40.11 22.94
CA GLN A 91 13.71 40.85 22.54
C GLN A 91 14.82 39.85 22.25
N PHE A 92 15.66 40.15 21.26
CA PHE A 92 16.69 39.23 20.76
C PHE A 92 17.52 38.62 21.89
N ASP A 93 18.04 39.46 22.79
CA ASP A 93 18.88 39.03 23.92
C ASP A 93 18.17 38.06 24.89
N ASP A 94 16.88 38.30 25.16
CA ASP A 94 16.11 37.45 26.06
C ASP A 94 15.79 36.10 25.41
N ALA A 95 15.50 36.10 24.11
CA ALA A 95 15.32 34.87 23.35
C ALA A 95 16.62 34.05 23.28
N VAL A 96 17.77 34.68 23.01
CA VAL A 96 19.07 33.99 23.00
C VAL A 96 19.37 33.36 24.36
N LYS A 97 19.13 34.07 25.47
CA LYS A 97 19.31 33.51 26.83
C LYS A 97 18.38 32.31 27.09
N GLN A 98 17.12 32.40 26.66
CA GLN A 98 16.17 31.30 26.79
C GLN A 98 16.57 30.10 25.93
N LEU A 99 17.09 30.35 24.72
CA LEU A 99 17.59 29.31 23.82
C LEU A 99 18.81 28.61 24.41
N ALA A 100 19.80 29.36 24.91
CA ALA A 100 20.98 28.81 25.58
C ALA A 100 20.58 27.89 26.75
N LYS A 101 19.70 28.39 27.63
CA LYS A 101 19.20 27.63 28.78
C LYS A 101 18.47 26.36 28.36
N LYS A 102 17.67 26.43 27.30
CA LYS A 102 16.92 25.27 26.79
C LYS A 102 17.88 24.20 26.26
N LEU A 103 18.84 24.60 25.43
CA LEU A 103 19.87 23.71 24.88
C LEU A 103 20.75 23.10 25.98
N GLU A 104 21.07 23.84 27.03
CA GLU A 104 21.78 23.31 28.20
C GLU A 104 20.96 22.25 28.95
N GLN A 105 19.66 22.46 29.10
CA GLN A 105 18.77 21.58 29.87
C GLN A 105 18.49 20.24 29.18
N ASP A 106 18.26 20.25 27.87
CA ASP A 106 17.82 19.05 27.16
C ASP A 106 18.49 18.79 25.80
N GLY A 107 19.45 19.63 25.42
CA GLY A 107 20.15 19.52 24.14
C GLY A 107 19.24 19.68 22.92
N SER A 108 18.02 20.22 23.09
CA SER A 108 17.01 20.27 22.03
C SER A 108 16.59 21.69 21.70
N TYR A 109 16.31 21.91 20.42
CA TYR A 109 15.77 23.17 19.96
C TYR A 109 14.29 23.32 20.33
N PRO A 110 13.83 24.54 20.63
CA PRO A 110 12.44 24.80 20.97
C PRO A 110 11.51 24.46 19.80
N ILE A 111 10.40 23.79 20.11
CA ILE A 111 9.37 23.43 19.13
C ILE A 111 8.66 24.69 18.60
N TRP A 112 8.31 24.70 17.32
CA TRP A 112 7.74 25.86 16.62
C TRP A 112 6.42 26.40 17.17
N ILE A 113 5.72 25.63 18.01
CA ILE A 113 4.50 26.08 18.71
C ILE A 113 4.80 26.94 19.94
N THR A 114 6.04 26.96 20.43
CA THR A 114 6.46 27.84 21.53
C THR A 114 6.88 29.21 21.00
N SER A 115 6.82 30.24 21.84
CA SER A 115 7.37 31.58 21.53
C SER A 115 8.78 31.50 20.99
N LEU A 116 9.63 30.76 21.70
CA LEU A 116 11.04 30.65 21.38
C LEU A 116 11.27 29.93 20.04
N GLY A 117 10.47 28.90 19.74
CA GLY A 117 10.55 28.20 18.46
C GLY A 117 10.04 29.04 17.29
N GLN A 118 9.01 29.86 17.50
CA GLN A 118 8.53 30.81 16.50
C GLN A 118 9.55 31.93 16.25
N TRP A 119 10.10 32.51 17.32
CA TRP A 119 11.18 33.50 17.23
C TRP A 119 12.39 32.94 16.48
N LEU A 120 12.82 31.71 16.77
CA LEU A 120 13.96 31.09 16.09
C LEU A 120 13.68 30.87 14.59
N ARG A 121 12.44 30.51 14.24
CA ARG A 121 11.99 30.41 12.85
C ARG A 121 12.06 31.75 12.12
N GLU A 122 11.67 32.84 12.80
CA GLU A 122 11.78 34.19 12.24
C GLU A 122 13.24 34.56 12.01
N GLN A 123 14.15 34.25 12.94
CA GLN A 123 15.59 34.48 12.72
C GLN A 123 16.13 33.69 11.52
N ARG A 124 15.69 32.44 11.33
CA ARG A 124 16.09 31.63 10.15
C ARG A 124 15.61 32.25 8.85
N THR A 125 14.40 32.80 8.88
CA THR A 125 13.80 33.46 7.72
C THR A 125 14.56 34.73 7.39
N ARG A 126 14.87 35.57 8.39
CA ARG A 126 15.69 36.78 8.23
C ARG A 126 17.08 36.45 7.70
N ASP A 127 17.72 35.40 8.20
CA ASP A 127 19.05 34.99 7.75
C ASP A 127 19.05 34.51 6.30
N THR A 128 18.06 33.70 5.91
CA THR A 128 17.87 33.25 4.52
C THR A 128 17.62 34.43 3.58
N ALA A 129 16.90 35.45 4.05
CA ALA A 129 16.65 36.69 3.30
C ALA A 129 17.86 37.66 3.28
N GLY A 130 18.91 37.40 4.06
CA GLY A 130 20.04 38.32 4.23
C GLY A 130 19.72 39.54 5.10
N GLU A 131 18.64 39.51 5.86
CA GLU A 131 18.13 40.58 6.72
C GLU A 131 18.57 40.45 8.20
N LEU A 132 19.25 39.36 8.55
CA LEU A 132 19.77 39.16 9.90
C LEU A 132 21.14 39.88 10.05
N PRO A 133 21.27 40.83 10.99
CA PRO A 133 22.55 41.48 11.30
C PRO A 133 23.67 40.49 11.62
N GLU A 134 24.90 40.82 11.27
CA GLU A 134 26.06 39.93 11.41
C GLU A 134 26.40 39.62 12.88
N ASP A 135 26.16 40.57 13.78
CA ASP A 135 26.31 40.43 15.23
C ASP A 135 25.23 39.52 15.85
N GLU A 136 23.97 39.68 15.46
CA GLU A 136 22.88 38.76 15.83
C GLU A 136 23.19 37.34 15.34
N ARG A 137 23.67 37.24 14.09
CA ARG A 137 24.08 35.97 13.48
C ARG A 137 25.21 35.29 14.26
N ALA A 138 26.29 36.01 14.55
CA ALA A 138 27.44 35.48 15.29
C ALA A 138 27.05 35.05 16.73
N THR A 139 26.11 35.78 17.35
CA THR A 139 25.58 35.43 18.68
C THR A 139 24.82 34.11 18.63
N LEU A 140 23.93 33.94 17.65
CA LEU A 140 23.21 32.68 17.45
C LEU A 140 24.16 31.52 17.12
N ASP A 141 25.19 31.75 16.31
CA ASP A 141 26.22 30.75 15.99
C ASP A 141 27.01 30.32 17.21
N SER A 142 27.29 31.24 18.13
CA SER A 142 27.99 30.94 19.37
C SER A 142 27.12 30.16 20.36
N VAL A 143 25.83 30.47 20.45
CA VAL A 143 24.92 29.88 21.45
C VAL A 143 24.31 28.57 20.96
N ALA A 144 24.05 28.47 19.67
CA ALA A 144 23.30 27.38 19.07
C ALA A 144 23.86 27.07 17.67
N PRO A 145 25.06 26.47 17.55
CA PRO A 145 25.81 26.33 16.28
C PRO A 145 25.01 25.80 15.09
N ASP A 146 24.02 24.94 15.33
CA ASP A 146 23.16 24.31 14.31
C ASP A 146 21.80 24.98 14.15
N TRP A 147 21.64 26.22 14.62
CA TRP A 147 20.33 26.88 14.66
C TRP A 147 19.73 27.09 13.27
N ARG A 148 20.53 27.13 12.20
CA ARG A 148 20.06 27.25 10.82
C ARG A 148 19.47 25.97 10.23
N ALA A 149 19.73 24.81 10.82
CA ALA A 149 19.26 23.54 10.27
C ALA A 149 17.71 23.52 10.23
N PRO A 150 17.09 23.52 9.03
CA PRO A 150 15.65 23.41 8.92
C PRO A 150 15.25 22.02 9.36
N GLY A 151 14.40 21.92 10.39
CA GLY A 151 13.84 20.62 10.77
C GLY A 151 14.59 19.87 11.87
N VAL A 152 15.26 20.54 12.82
CA VAL A 152 15.59 19.93 14.13
C VAL A 152 14.30 19.69 14.94
N ARG A 153 13.42 18.85 14.41
CA ARG A 153 12.28 18.20 15.07
C ARG A 153 12.71 17.12 16.03
N LYS A 154 14.00 16.83 16.07
CA LYS A 154 14.48 15.74 16.89
C LYS A 154 14.88 16.33 18.23
N SER A 155 14.02 16.13 19.22
CA SER A 155 14.46 16.13 20.62
C SER A 155 15.77 15.36 20.72
N ALA A 156 16.61 15.62 21.73
CA ALA A 156 17.85 14.86 21.90
C ALA A 156 17.62 13.34 21.83
N ALA A 157 16.45 12.86 22.28
CA ALA A 157 16.00 11.48 22.12
C ALA A 157 15.83 11.05 20.66
N ALA A 158 15.16 11.84 19.82
CA ALA A 158 14.99 11.49 18.41
C ALA A 158 16.29 11.66 17.60
N ALA A 159 17.20 12.56 18.02
CA ALA A 159 18.52 12.71 17.40
C ALA A 159 19.39 11.50 17.74
N LYS A 160 19.29 11.00 18.98
CA LYS A 160 19.86 9.74 19.40
C LYS A 160 19.28 8.56 18.62
N GLU A 161 17.95 8.43 18.53
CA GLU A 161 17.29 7.37 17.76
C GLU A 161 17.71 7.40 16.28
N TRP A 162 17.81 8.59 15.68
CA TRP A 162 18.30 8.73 14.31
C TRP A 162 19.72 8.19 14.14
N ARG A 163 20.62 8.56 15.05
CA ARG A 163 22.01 8.09 15.03
C ARG A 163 22.07 6.58 15.21
N GLU A 164 21.36 6.03 16.20
CA GLU A 164 21.29 4.59 16.44
C GLU A 164 20.78 3.84 15.20
N ARG A 165 19.70 4.32 14.57
CA ARG A 165 19.13 3.66 13.39
C ARG A 165 20.01 3.77 12.14
N THR A 166 20.68 4.89 11.93
CA THR A 166 21.63 5.04 10.82
C THR A 166 22.88 4.18 11.02
N GLU A 167 23.37 4.06 12.25
CA GLU A 167 24.46 3.14 12.61
C GLU A 167 24.05 1.67 12.43
N GLU A 168 22.83 1.29 12.85
CA GLU A 168 22.28 -0.06 12.62
C GLU A 168 22.18 -0.39 11.13
N ILE A 169 21.71 0.54 10.30
CA ILE A 169 21.67 0.35 8.83
C ILE A 169 23.09 0.21 8.27
N SER A 170 24.03 1.04 8.72
CA SER A 170 25.42 0.94 8.25
C SER A 170 26.05 -0.40 8.63
N ALA A 171 25.84 -0.86 9.87
CA ALA A 171 26.28 -2.18 10.32
C ALA A 171 25.65 -3.29 9.46
N PHE A 172 24.34 -3.22 9.20
CA PHE A 172 23.64 -4.15 8.33
C PHE A 172 24.23 -4.19 6.91
N ILE A 173 24.47 -3.04 6.29
CA ILE A 173 25.06 -2.97 4.93
C ILE A 173 26.49 -3.54 4.93
N ASN A 174 27.27 -3.27 5.97
CA ASN A 174 28.63 -3.80 6.07
C ASN A 174 28.65 -5.34 6.22
N GLU A 175 27.65 -5.90 6.89
CA GLU A 175 27.52 -7.34 7.10
C GLU A 175 26.96 -8.07 5.87
N PHE A 176 25.87 -7.55 5.28
CA PHE A 176 25.12 -8.24 4.22
C PHE A 176 25.39 -7.70 2.81
N GLY A 177 26.04 -6.55 2.68
CA GLY A 177 26.37 -5.93 1.38
C GLY A 177 25.20 -5.30 0.64
N HIS A 178 24.03 -5.18 1.26
CA HIS A 178 22.83 -4.57 0.66
C HIS A 178 22.02 -3.78 1.70
N LEU A 179 21.10 -2.93 1.23
CA LEU A 179 20.16 -2.23 2.09
C LEU A 179 19.14 -3.20 2.73
N PRO A 180 18.58 -2.90 3.91
CA PRO A 180 17.55 -3.73 4.53
C PRO A 180 16.33 -3.88 3.63
N ARG A 181 15.85 -5.10 3.43
CA ARG A 181 14.74 -5.43 2.52
C ARG A 181 13.38 -5.49 3.22
N ALA A 182 12.32 -5.25 2.46
CA ALA A 182 10.94 -5.38 2.91
C ALA A 182 10.44 -6.84 2.83
N SER A 183 11.19 -7.70 2.14
CA SER A 183 10.85 -9.11 1.89
C SER A 183 10.38 -9.86 3.14
N ARG A 184 9.44 -10.79 2.96
CA ARG A 184 8.97 -11.68 4.03
C ARG A 184 10.05 -12.63 4.54
N ARG A 185 11.08 -12.89 3.72
CA ARG A 185 12.26 -13.69 4.08
C ARG A 185 13.26 -12.91 4.92
N ALA A 186 13.16 -11.59 4.90
CA ALA A 186 14.03 -10.74 5.69
C ALA A 186 13.79 -11.01 7.18
N SER A 187 14.88 -10.99 7.94
CA SER A 187 14.80 -11.14 9.39
C SER A 187 13.88 -10.08 10.01
N THR A 188 13.36 -10.35 11.20
CA THR A 188 12.51 -9.38 11.90
C THR A 188 13.23 -8.04 12.12
N GLU A 189 14.55 -8.06 12.33
CA GLU A 189 15.34 -6.84 12.48
C GLU A 189 15.55 -6.11 11.15
N GLU A 190 15.85 -6.84 10.07
CA GLU A 190 15.96 -6.26 8.72
C GLU A 190 14.66 -5.56 8.31
N ARG A 191 13.50 -6.18 8.54
CA ARG A 191 12.19 -5.56 8.24
C ARG A 191 11.92 -4.31 9.07
N LYS A 192 12.36 -4.26 10.33
CA LYS A 192 12.24 -3.04 11.16
C LYS A 192 13.11 -1.91 10.62
N LEU A 193 14.35 -2.21 10.20
CA LEU A 193 15.25 -1.24 9.58
C LEU A 193 14.69 -0.74 8.25
N ASN A 194 14.16 -1.64 7.42
CA ASN A 194 13.48 -1.28 6.18
C ASN A 194 12.29 -0.36 6.45
N ALA A 195 11.41 -0.72 7.37
CA ALA A 195 10.23 0.10 7.70
C ALA A 195 10.61 1.49 8.26
N TRP A 196 11.73 1.59 8.98
CA TRP A 196 12.26 2.87 9.43
C TRP A 196 12.83 3.70 8.25
N LEU A 197 13.61 3.07 7.37
CA LEU A 197 14.21 3.72 6.21
C LEU A 197 13.13 4.22 5.24
N SER A 198 12.15 3.37 4.92
CA SER A 198 11.01 3.69 4.04
C SER A 198 10.18 4.87 4.57
N ARG A 199 9.87 4.91 5.88
CA ARG A 199 9.17 6.05 6.48
C ARG A 199 10.00 7.34 6.43
N THR A 200 11.32 7.20 6.61
CA THR A 200 12.25 8.33 6.57
C THR A 200 12.30 8.95 5.18
N ILE A 201 12.44 8.14 4.13
CA ILE A 201 12.59 8.63 2.75
C ILE A 201 11.28 9.10 2.10
N GLN A 202 10.13 8.62 2.57
CA GLN A 202 8.83 9.13 2.17
C GLN A 202 8.54 10.52 2.75
N GLY A 203 9.23 10.90 3.83
CA GLY A 203 9.15 12.24 4.40
C GLY A 203 10.00 13.27 3.67
N GLU A 204 9.82 14.54 4.02
CA GLU A 204 10.80 15.58 3.71
C GLU A 204 12.07 15.33 4.54
N ILE A 205 13.08 14.72 3.92
CA ILE A 205 14.40 14.56 4.52
C ILE A 205 15.11 15.92 4.45
N ASP A 206 15.55 16.44 5.59
CA ASP A 206 16.38 17.64 5.62
C ASP A 206 17.80 17.38 5.09
N VAL A 207 18.55 18.44 4.78
CA VAL A 207 19.89 18.33 4.17
C VAL A 207 20.87 17.55 5.05
N ILE A 208 20.77 17.66 6.38
CA ILE A 208 21.65 16.97 7.32
C ILE A 208 21.33 15.48 7.32
N ALA A 209 20.05 15.14 7.45
CA ALA A 209 19.57 13.76 7.40
C ALA A 209 19.91 13.07 6.06
N SER A 210 19.83 13.80 4.95
CA SER A 210 20.30 13.31 3.64
C SER A 210 21.80 13.03 3.66
N GLY A 211 22.62 13.92 4.23
CA GLY A 211 24.06 13.74 4.34
C GLY A 211 24.45 12.54 5.21
N ASP A 212 23.72 12.31 6.30
CA ASP A 212 23.89 11.12 7.14
C ASP A 212 23.54 9.84 6.37
N LEU A 213 22.42 9.81 5.64
CA LEU A 213 22.05 8.64 4.83
C LEU A 213 23.06 8.40 3.69
N ASP A 214 23.56 9.45 3.04
CA ASP A 214 24.61 9.33 2.01
C ASP A 214 25.89 8.70 2.60
N ARG A 215 26.19 8.98 3.88
CA ARG A 215 27.36 8.43 4.58
C ARG A 215 27.15 7.00 5.10
N PHE A 216 26.00 6.73 5.72
CA PHE A 216 25.75 5.50 6.48
C PHE A 216 24.94 4.46 5.71
N ALA A 217 24.20 4.87 4.68
CA ALA A 217 23.31 4.02 3.89
C ALA A 217 23.55 4.20 2.38
N PRO A 218 24.77 3.94 1.86
CA PRO A 218 25.06 4.12 0.44
C PRO A 218 24.05 3.35 -0.42
N GLY A 219 23.50 4.01 -1.45
CA GLY A 219 22.44 3.47 -2.32
C GLY A 219 21.01 3.82 -1.89
N TRP A 220 20.79 4.49 -0.75
CA TRP A 220 19.43 4.85 -0.29
C TRP A 220 18.67 5.75 -1.27
N ARG A 221 19.37 6.50 -2.13
CA ARG A 221 18.75 7.34 -3.17
C ARG A 221 18.13 6.51 -4.28
N ASP A 222 18.78 5.44 -4.70
CA ASP A 222 18.23 4.50 -5.68
C ASP A 222 16.99 3.81 -5.09
N TYR A 223 17.09 3.45 -3.81
CA TYR A 223 15.95 2.94 -3.05
C TYR A 223 14.80 3.96 -2.96
N LYS A 224 15.08 5.26 -2.77
CA LYS A 224 14.06 6.32 -2.81
C LYS A 224 13.39 6.43 -4.17
N ILE A 225 14.15 6.30 -5.27
CA ILE A 225 13.58 6.33 -6.63
C ILE A 225 12.55 5.20 -6.78
N VAL A 226 12.83 4.00 -6.27
CA VAL A 226 11.88 2.87 -6.28
C VAL A 226 10.61 3.23 -5.51
N VAL A 227 10.74 3.77 -4.28
CA VAL A 227 9.59 4.17 -3.45
C VAL A 227 8.77 5.29 -4.08
N ASP A 228 9.41 6.32 -4.62
CA ASP A 228 8.75 7.46 -5.26
C ASP A 228 8.04 7.04 -6.56
N SER A 229 8.56 6.02 -7.25
CA SER A 229 7.95 5.46 -8.46
C SER A 229 6.68 4.65 -8.16
N GLY A 230 6.31 4.49 -6.87
CA GLY A 230 5.19 3.67 -6.44
C GLY A 230 5.42 2.17 -6.65
N ILE A 231 6.66 1.78 -6.97
CA ILE A 231 7.03 0.37 -7.10
C ILE A 231 7.00 -0.23 -5.70
N ASP A 232 6.26 -1.32 -5.58
CA ASP A 232 6.24 -2.11 -4.35
C ASP A 232 7.67 -2.58 -4.03
N LEU A 233 8.16 -2.25 -2.83
CA LEU A 233 9.49 -2.65 -2.39
C LEU A 233 9.63 -4.17 -2.34
N GLU A 234 8.56 -4.89 -1.98
CA GLU A 234 8.56 -6.35 -2.03
C GLU A 234 8.80 -6.84 -3.46
N PHE A 235 8.32 -6.12 -4.47
CA PHE A 235 8.53 -6.45 -5.87
C PHE A 235 9.94 -6.13 -6.35
N ALA A 236 10.52 -5.00 -5.94
CA ALA A 236 11.90 -4.64 -6.28
C ALA A 236 12.91 -5.63 -5.67
N ASP A 237 12.69 -6.03 -4.42
CA ASP A 237 13.49 -7.06 -3.74
C ASP A 237 13.35 -8.40 -4.47
N PHE A 238 12.12 -8.83 -4.78
CA PHE A 238 11.84 -10.06 -5.51
C PHE A 238 12.51 -10.10 -6.89
N THR A 239 12.40 -9.03 -7.69
CA THR A 239 12.99 -8.99 -9.04
C THR A 239 14.51 -9.04 -8.99
N THR A 240 15.13 -8.40 -7.98
CA THR A 240 16.58 -8.48 -7.75
C THR A 240 17.02 -9.90 -7.39
N GLU A 241 16.30 -10.57 -6.47
CA GLU A 241 16.56 -11.96 -6.10
C GLU A 241 16.37 -12.91 -7.29
N LEU A 242 15.29 -12.73 -8.06
CA LEU A 242 15.00 -13.52 -9.24
C LEU A 242 16.08 -13.33 -10.33
N ALA A 243 16.50 -12.10 -10.60
CA ALA A 243 17.56 -11.80 -11.57
C ALA A 243 18.89 -12.46 -11.16
N THR A 244 19.22 -12.39 -9.86
CA THR A 244 20.41 -13.03 -9.29
C THR A 244 20.33 -14.54 -9.45
N PHE A 245 19.19 -15.15 -9.14
CA PHE A 245 18.96 -16.58 -9.31
C PHE A 245 19.11 -17.02 -10.79
N VAL A 246 18.44 -16.32 -11.71
CA VAL A 246 18.50 -16.63 -13.16
C VAL A 246 19.92 -16.49 -13.69
N THR A 247 20.65 -15.46 -13.24
CA THR A 247 22.07 -15.26 -13.62
C THR A 247 22.96 -16.38 -13.09
N ALA A 248 22.75 -16.82 -11.84
CA ALA A 248 23.56 -17.85 -11.21
C ALA A 248 23.31 -19.25 -11.78
N PHE A 249 22.05 -19.60 -12.07
CA PHE A 249 21.66 -20.96 -12.43
C PHE A 249 21.26 -21.13 -13.91
N GLY A 250 21.11 -20.04 -14.67
CA GLY A 250 20.70 -20.08 -16.07
C GLY A 250 19.27 -20.61 -16.30
N ARG A 251 18.45 -20.65 -15.25
CA ARG A 251 17.07 -21.14 -15.27
C ARG A 251 16.19 -20.39 -14.27
N LEU A 252 14.88 -20.51 -14.43
CA LEU A 252 13.92 -20.01 -13.45
C LEU A 252 13.84 -20.93 -12.21
N PRO A 253 13.41 -20.40 -11.05
CA PRO A 253 13.20 -21.18 -9.85
C PRO A 253 12.08 -22.21 -10.06
N GLU A 254 12.29 -23.42 -9.55
CA GLU A 254 11.40 -24.57 -9.62
C GLU A 254 10.80 -24.89 -8.25
N PRO A 255 9.59 -25.49 -8.17
CA PRO A 255 8.92 -25.72 -6.89
C PRO A 255 9.66 -26.71 -6.00
N ASP A 256 10.36 -27.68 -6.60
CA ASP A 256 11.11 -28.74 -5.92
C ASP A 256 12.63 -28.56 -6.09
N GLY A 257 13.08 -27.34 -6.45
CA GLY A 257 14.48 -27.08 -6.69
C GLY A 257 15.27 -26.86 -5.39
N GLU A 258 16.48 -27.40 -5.34
CA GLU A 258 17.39 -27.34 -4.18
C GLU A 258 18.57 -26.37 -4.42
N ALA A 259 18.47 -25.47 -5.41
CA ALA A 259 19.60 -24.60 -5.77
C ALA A 259 19.88 -23.50 -4.73
N LEU A 260 18.90 -23.21 -3.86
CA LEU A 260 19.06 -22.34 -2.70
C LEU A 260 18.79 -23.12 -1.40
N PRO A 261 19.52 -22.83 -0.31
CA PRO A 261 19.23 -23.39 1.00
C PRO A 261 17.86 -22.94 1.56
N ASP A 262 17.39 -23.63 2.59
CA ASP A 262 16.22 -23.26 3.40
C ASP A 262 14.94 -22.95 2.60
N ASP A 263 14.62 -23.79 1.59
CA ASP A 263 13.46 -23.65 0.71
C ASP A 263 13.42 -22.35 -0.14
N GLY A 264 14.55 -21.64 -0.25
CA GLY A 264 14.61 -20.33 -0.92
C GLY A 264 14.19 -20.38 -2.39
N GLU A 265 14.51 -21.45 -3.11
CA GLU A 265 14.11 -21.61 -4.51
C GLU A 265 12.60 -21.85 -4.63
N ALA A 266 12.04 -22.73 -3.80
CA ALA A 266 10.61 -23.04 -3.77
C ALA A 266 9.78 -21.78 -3.46
N GLU A 267 10.29 -20.90 -2.59
CA GLU A 267 9.62 -19.65 -2.28
C GLU A 267 9.72 -18.61 -3.41
N LEU A 268 10.89 -18.46 -4.05
CA LEU A 268 11.02 -17.65 -5.26
C LEU A 268 10.06 -18.14 -6.36
N HIS A 269 9.91 -19.45 -6.49
CA HIS A 269 8.94 -20.05 -7.41
C HIS A 269 7.49 -19.67 -7.07
N ARG A 270 7.10 -19.76 -5.78
CA ARG A 270 5.76 -19.36 -5.32
C ARG A 270 5.48 -17.88 -5.59
N GLU A 271 6.43 -17.00 -5.31
CA GLU A 271 6.30 -15.57 -5.58
C GLU A 271 6.21 -15.28 -7.08
N LEU A 272 7.09 -15.88 -7.89
CA LEU A 272 7.03 -15.78 -9.36
C LEU A 272 5.66 -16.18 -9.91
N ASN A 273 5.11 -17.29 -9.41
CA ASN A 273 3.77 -17.73 -9.82
C ASN A 273 2.67 -16.76 -9.35
N SER A 274 2.80 -16.15 -8.17
CA SER A 274 1.87 -15.12 -7.72
C SER A 274 1.85 -13.92 -8.67
N TYR A 275 3.02 -13.49 -9.18
CA TYR A 275 3.12 -12.43 -10.18
C TYR A 275 2.55 -12.85 -11.53
N ARG A 276 2.73 -14.12 -11.96
CA ARG A 276 2.08 -14.64 -13.18
C ARG A 276 0.56 -14.61 -13.07
N LEU A 277 0.00 -14.95 -11.90
CA LEU A 277 -1.44 -14.85 -11.64
C LEU A 277 -1.91 -13.40 -11.66
N ARG A 278 -1.21 -12.48 -10.99
CA ARG A 278 -1.51 -11.04 -11.05
C ARG A 278 -1.45 -10.52 -12.49
N ARG A 279 -0.48 -10.96 -13.29
CA ARG A 279 -0.38 -10.59 -14.71
C ARG A 279 -1.58 -11.05 -15.51
N ARG A 280 -2.01 -12.30 -15.32
CA ARG A 280 -3.21 -12.87 -15.94
C ARG A 280 -4.46 -12.06 -15.59
N ASP A 281 -4.54 -11.63 -14.33
CA ASP A 281 -5.67 -10.87 -13.80
C ASP A 281 -5.53 -9.34 -14.09
N LEU A 282 -4.56 -8.94 -14.91
CA LEU A 282 -4.26 -7.55 -15.29
C LEU A 282 -3.96 -6.61 -14.10
N ALA A 283 -3.46 -7.18 -13.01
CA ALA A 283 -3.12 -6.47 -11.77
C ALA A 283 -1.66 -6.00 -11.69
N LEU A 284 -0.83 -6.31 -12.70
CA LEU A 284 0.52 -5.75 -12.82
C LEU A 284 0.52 -4.50 -13.69
N ASP A 285 1.24 -3.48 -13.23
CA ASP A 285 1.48 -2.28 -14.02
C ASP A 285 2.56 -2.49 -15.10
N ALA A 286 2.68 -1.52 -16.01
CA ALA A 286 3.61 -1.59 -17.15
C ALA A 286 5.08 -1.69 -16.73
N ILE A 287 5.46 -1.02 -15.64
CA ILE A 287 6.84 -1.00 -15.13
C ILE A 287 7.19 -2.38 -14.56
N GLN A 288 6.27 -2.97 -13.80
CA GLN A 288 6.44 -4.32 -13.26
C GLN A 288 6.59 -5.37 -14.38
N ILE A 289 5.80 -5.23 -15.43
CA ILE A 289 5.88 -6.12 -16.59
C ILE A 289 7.23 -5.99 -17.29
N GLU A 290 7.69 -4.76 -17.53
CA GLU A 290 8.99 -4.51 -18.16
C GLU A 290 10.15 -5.07 -17.34
N GLN A 291 10.12 -4.91 -16.02
CA GLN A 291 11.15 -5.44 -15.12
C GLN A 291 11.19 -6.98 -15.12
N LEU A 292 10.03 -7.64 -15.13
CA LEU A 292 9.98 -9.11 -15.22
C LEU A 292 10.38 -9.61 -16.61
N ASP A 293 10.00 -8.90 -17.68
CA ASP A 293 10.37 -9.24 -19.06
C ASP A 293 11.87 -9.15 -19.30
N ALA A 294 12.54 -8.19 -18.64
CA ALA A 294 13.99 -8.05 -18.68
C ALA A 294 14.72 -9.25 -18.06
N ILE A 295 14.10 -9.95 -17.10
CA ILE A 295 14.67 -11.12 -16.42
C ILE A 295 14.30 -12.43 -17.16
N ASP A 296 13.05 -12.54 -17.60
CA ASP A 296 12.48 -13.74 -18.25
C ASP A 296 11.64 -13.32 -19.47
N PRO A 297 12.23 -13.17 -20.67
CA PRO A 297 11.51 -12.63 -21.83
C PRO A 297 10.18 -13.35 -22.12
N GLY A 298 9.09 -12.59 -22.18
CA GLY A 298 7.73 -13.09 -22.43
C GLY A 298 6.61 -12.47 -21.58
N TRP A 299 6.93 -11.68 -20.54
CA TRP A 299 5.94 -10.99 -19.70
C TRP A 299 5.26 -9.81 -20.41
N ALA A 300 5.98 -9.14 -21.30
CA ALA A 300 5.49 -8.00 -22.06
C ALA A 300 4.40 -8.40 -23.07
N VAL A 301 4.41 -9.64 -23.52
CA VAL A 301 3.38 -10.12 -24.43
C VAL A 301 2.07 -10.32 -23.66
N PRO A 302 0.93 -9.77 -24.13
CA PRO A 302 -0.35 -9.96 -23.46
C PRO A 302 -0.62 -11.46 -23.29
N ALA A 303 -1.08 -11.88 -22.11
CA ALA A 303 -1.35 -13.29 -21.81
C ALA A 303 -2.31 -13.96 -22.84
N GLN A 304 -3.12 -13.14 -23.52
CA GLN A 304 -4.08 -13.56 -24.56
C GLN A 304 -3.48 -13.62 -25.97
N GLN A 305 -2.24 -13.15 -26.18
CA GLN A 305 -1.62 -12.95 -27.50
C GLN A 305 -0.23 -13.58 -27.66
N LEU A 306 0.32 -14.30 -26.68
CA LEU A 306 1.47 -15.14 -26.96
C LEU A 306 1.03 -16.25 -27.91
N PRO A 307 1.46 -16.27 -29.18
CA PRO A 307 1.39 -17.51 -29.93
C PRO A 307 2.22 -18.50 -29.13
N GLU A 308 1.56 -19.48 -28.52
CA GLU A 308 2.24 -20.54 -27.78
C GLU A 308 3.34 -21.08 -28.71
N THR A 309 4.60 -20.90 -28.36
CA THR A 309 5.71 -21.39 -29.20
C THR A 309 5.69 -22.92 -29.19
N ASP A 310 6.23 -23.55 -30.23
CA ASP A 310 6.30 -25.02 -30.24
C ASP A 310 7.15 -25.57 -29.07
N ALA A 311 8.13 -24.80 -28.59
CA ALA A 311 8.94 -25.17 -27.42
C ALA A 311 8.15 -25.07 -26.10
N SER A 312 7.36 -24.02 -25.90
CA SER A 312 6.49 -23.91 -24.70
C SER A 312 5.38 -24.95 -24.72
N PHE A 313 4.76 -25.19 -25.87
CA PHE A 313 3.76 -26.25 -26.07
C PHE A 313 4.32 -27.62 -25.67
N ARG A 314 5.50 -28.00 -26.19
CA ARG A 314 6.14 -29.29 -25.88
C ARG A 314 6.47 -29.44 -24.39
N ARG A 315 6.93 -28.38 -23.73
CA ARG A 315 7.21 -28.40 -22.29
C ARG A 315 5.94 -28.62 -21.46
N ARG A 316 4.86 -27.92 -21.77
CA ARG A 316 3.56 -28.10 -21.10
C ARG A 316 2.96 -29.48 -21.37
N LEU A 317 3.08 -29.97 -22.60
CA LEU A 317 2.64 -31.31 -23.00
C LEU A 317 3.36 -32.41 -22.22
N GLU A 318 4.69 -32.35 -22.13
CA GLU A 318 5.46 -33.34 -21.37
C GLU A 318 5.16 -33.25 -19.87
N ARG A 319 4.92 -32.06 -19.32
CA ARG A 319 4.48 -31.89 -17.92
C ARG A 319 3.14 -32.59 -17.66
N VAL A 320 2.15 -32.41 -18.53
CA VAL A 320 0.85 -33.09 -18.40
C VAL A 320 1.02 -34.61 -18.49
N ARG A 321 1.90 -35.08 -19.38
CA ARG A 321 2.22 -36.50 -19.53
C ARG A 321 2.83 -37.09 -18.27
N GLU A 322 3.79 -36.41 -17.65
CA GLU A 322 4.40 -36.88 -16.41
C GLU A 322 3.40 -36.88 -15.24
N LEU A 323 2.54 -35.85 -15.13
CA LEU A 323 1.45 -35.84 -14.14
C LEU A 323 0.44 -36.97 -14.36
N TYR A 324 0.07 -37.23 -15.62
CA TYR A 324 -0.83 -38.33 -15.98
C TYR A 324 -0.23 -39.69 -15.65
N LYS A 325 1.06 -39.92 -15.97
CA LYS A 325 1.78 -41.15 -15.60
C LYS A 325 1.84 -41.35 -14.09
N ARG A 326 2.08 -40.28 -13.33
CA ARG A 326 2.22 -40.32 -11.87
C ARG A 326 0.88 -40.66 -11.20
N ASN A 327 -0.20 -40.05 -11.66
CA ASN A 327 -1.49 -40.08 -10.95
C ASN A 327 -2.54 -40.99 -11.60
N TYR A 328 -2.23 -41.60 -12.77
CA TYR A 328 -3.15 -42.37 -13.61
C TYR A 328 -4.51 -41.67 -13.84
N SER A 329 -4.51 -40.34 -13.81
CA SER A 329 -5.70 -39.52 -13.91
C SER A 329 -5.35 -38.19 -14.56
N TRP A 330 -6.31 -37.64 -15.30
CA TRP A 330 -6.18 -36.31 -15.88
C TRP A 330 -6.01 -35.27 -14.77
N PRO A 331 -5.19 -34.23 -14.98
CA PRO A 331 -5.12 -33.10 -14.07
C PRO A 331 -6.53 -32.53 -13.90
N LYS A 332 -7.15 -32.80 -12.76
CA LYS A 332 -8.32 -32.07 -12.27
C LYS A 332 -7.77 -30.85 -11.56
N THR A 333 -8.52 -29.77 -11.36
CA THR A 333 -8.04 -28.62 -10.58
C THR A 333 -8.26 -28.85 -9.07
N PRO A 334 -7.30 -29.38 -8.27
CA PRO A 334 -7.32 -29.17 -6.83
C PRO A 334 -6.88 -27.74 -6.54
N HIS A 335 -7.45 -27.12 -5.50
CA HIS A 335 -7.16 -25.73 -5.15
C HIS A 335 -5.73 -25.45 -4.64
N SER A 336 -4.87 -26.47 -4.51
CA SER A 336 -3.57 -26.32 -3.82
C SER A 336 -2.32 -26.65 -4.65
N ASP A 337 -2.41 -27.32 -5.81
CA ASP A 337 -1.24 -27.66 -6.63
C ASP A 337 -1.25 -26.90 -7.96
N TYR A 338 -0.35 -25.92 -8.07
CA TYR A 338 -0.20 -25.08 -9.24
C TYR A 338 0.19 -25.86 -10.50
N LEU A 339 1.05 -26.87 -10.40
CA LEU A 339 1.48 -27.65 -11.57
C LEU A 339 0.31 -28.44 -12.15
N VAL A 340 -0.53 -28.98 -11.27
CA VAL A 340 -1.76 -29.67 -11.67
C VAL A 340 -2.78 -28.68 -12.27
N ALA A 341 -2.92 -27.48 -11.69
CA ALA A 341 -3.79 -26.44 -12.21
C ALA A 341 -3.35 -25.91 -13.59
N ASP A 342 -2.05 -25.65 -13.80
CA ASP A 342 -1.49 -25.26 -15.10
C ASP A 342 -1.69 -26.36 -16.15
N ALA A 343 -1.46 -27.62 -15.79
CA ALA A 343 -1.69 -28.76 -16.67
C ALA A 343 -3.18 -28.93 -17.03
N ALA A 344 -4.09 -28.73 -16.07
CA ALA A 344 -5.53 -28.76 -16.31
C ALA A 344 -5.98 -27.62 -17.23
N GLN A 345 -5.45 -26.41 -17.02
CA GLN A 345 -5.71 -25.25 -17.86
C GLN A 345 -5.16 -25.45 -19.27
N PHE A 346 -3.94 -25.99 -19.41
CA PHE A 346 -3.37 -26.34 -20.71
C PHE A 346 -4.31 -27.26 -21.50
N ILE A 347 -4.80 -28.33 -20.88
CA ILE A 347 -5.71 -29.26 -21.56
C ILE A 347 -7.02 -28.57 -21.94
N LEU A 348 -7.58 -27.72 -21.07
CA LEU A 348 -8.76 -26.92 -21.41
C LEU A 348 -8.51 -26.02 -22.62
N ASP A 349 -7.39 -25.28 -22.63
CA ASP A 349 -7.05 -24.36 -23.71
C ASP A 349 -6.94 -25.11 -25.05
N GLN A 350 -6.29 -26.29 -25.05
CA GLN A 350 -6.20 -27.11 -26.26
C GLN A 350 -7.57 -27.64 -26.70
N GLN A 351 -8.46 -27.99 -25.76
CA GLN A 351 -9.81 -28.46 -26.07
C GLN A 351 -10.66 -27.32 -26.68
N LEU A 352 -10.54 -26.11 -26.14
CA LEU A 352 -11.18 -24.91 -26.68
C LEU A 352 -10.64 -24.58 -28.08
N ASN A 353 -9.32 -24.62 -28.28
CA ASN A 353 -8.71 -24.41 -29.58
C ASN A 353 -9.12 -25.47 -30.62
N PHE A 354 -9.28 -26.73 -30.20
CA PHE A 354 -9.81 -27.78 -31.07
C PHE A 354 -11.26 -27.50 -31.48
N ARG A 355 -12.13 -27.14 -30.53
CA ARG A 355 -13.54 -26.79 -30.79
C ARG A 355 -13.68 -25.55 -31.68
N ALA A 356 -12.79 -24.57 -31.50
CA ALA A 356 -12.74 -23.36 -32.32
C ALA A 356 -12.12 -23.60 -33.71
N GLY A 357 -11.56 -24.79 -33.99
CA GLY A 357 -10.86 -25.09 -35.24
C GLY A 357 -9.52 -24.36 -35.40
N THR A 358 -8.97 -23.79 -34.33
CA THR A 358 -7.71 -23.04 -34.31
C THR A 358 -6.50 -23.92 -33.96
N LEU A 359 -6.72 -25.15 -33.49
CA LEU A 359 -5.65 -26.09 -33.18
C LEU A 359 -5.02 -26.67 -34.45
N GLY A 360 -3.75 -26.34 -34.71
CA GLY A 360 -3.02 -26.84 -35.88
C GLY A 360 -2.85 -28.36 -35.89
N LYS A 361 -2.89 -28.98 -37.08
CA LYS A 361 -2.82 -30.45 -37.27
C LYS A 361 -1.61 -31.10 -36.59
N THR A 362 -0.45 -30.44 -36.60
CA THR A 362 0.77 -30.94 -35.95
C THR A 362 0.60 -31.06 -34.44
N ARG A 363 -0.05 -30.07 -33.80
CA ARG A 363 -0.31 -30.09 -32.35
C ARG A 363 -1.35 -31.12 -31.97
N LEU A 364 -2.41 -31.24 -32.77
CA LEU A 364 -3.42 -32.28 -32.60
C LEU A 364 -2.77 -33.67 -32.63
N GLY A 365 -1.95 -33.96 -33.65
CA GLY A 365 -1.24 -35.24 -33.74
C GLY A 365 -0.29 -35.51 -32.57
N LEU A 366 0.38 -34.47 -32.04
CA LEU A 366 1.21 -34.59 -30.85
C LEU A 366 0.38 -34.87 -29.58
N LEU A 367 -0.74 -34.17 -29.39
CA LEU A 367 -1.64 -34.41 -28.26
C LEU A 367 -2.22 -35.82 -28.30
N ASP A 368 -2.72 -36.26 -29.46
CA ASP A 368 -3.27 -37.61 -29.63
C ASP A 368 -2.22 -38.70 -29.40
N SER A 369 -0.97 -38.45 -29.82
CA SER A 369 0.13 -39.39 -29.64
C SER A 369 0.64 -39.46 -28.21
N VAL A 370 0.72 -38.33 -27.50
CA VAL A 370 1.36 -38.26 -26.18
C VAL A 370 0.35 -38.44 -25.04
N LEU A 371 -0.89 -38.01 -25.25
CA LEU A 371 -1.96 -37.94 -24.26
C LEU A 371 -3.27 -38.57 -24.83
N PRO A 372 -3.30 -39.88 -25.07
CA PRO A 372 -4.49 -40.52 -25.63
C PRO A 372 -5.72 -40.30 -24.74
N GLY A 373 -6.82 -39.81 -25.33
CA GLY A 373 -8.06 -39.52 -24.60
C GLY A 373 -8.16 -38.11 -24.00
N TRP A 374 -7.23 -37.20 -24.31
CA TRP A 374 -7.25 -35.82 -23.80
C TRP A 374 -8.52 -35.05 -24.19
N LEU A 375 -9.14 -35.34 -25.36
CA LEU A 375 -10.42 -34.74 -25.78
C LEU A 375 -11.60 -35.17 -24.90
N THR A 376 -11.54 -36.38 -24.35
CA THR A 376 -12.56 -36.95 -23.45
C THR A 376 -12.23 -36.74 -21.98
N ALA A 377 -11.11 -36.08 -21.67
CA ALA A 377 -10.77 -35.73 -20.31
C ALA A 377 -11.82 -34.74 -19.78
N SER A 378 -12.70 -35.20 -18.89
CA SER A 378 -13.60 -34.34 -18.13
C SER A 378 -12.77 -33.45 -17.21
N VAL A 379 -12.36 -32.29 -17.71
CA VAL A 379 -11.87 -31.21 -16.85
C VAL A 379 -13.12 -30.62 -16.20
N VAL A 380 -13.51 -31.17 -15.05
CA VAL A 380 -14.64 -30.67 -14.27
C VAL A 380 -14.23 -29.30 -13.71
N TYR A 381 -14.41 -28.25 -14.51
CA TYR A 381 -14.45 -26.91 -13.98
C TYR A 381 -15.74 -26.80 -13.19
N GLY A 382 -15.65 -26.31 -11.95
CA GLY A 382 -16.78 -25.90 -11.12
C GLY A 382 -17.54 -24.70 -11.69
N VAL A 383 -17.75 -24.64 -13.01
CA VAL A 383 -18.82 -23.83 -13.59
C VAL A 383 -20.10 -24.53 -13.17
N ARG A 384 -20.86 -23.89 -12.28
CA ARG A 384 -22.22 -24.30 -11.95
C ARG A 384 -22.93 -24.66 -13.25
N SER A 385 -23.33 -25.92 -13.34
CA SER A 385 -24.26 -26.47 -14.32
C SER A 385 -25.29 -25.40 -14.70
N VAL A 386 -25.19 -24.85 -15.92
CA VAL A 386 -26.35 -24.30 -16.60
C VAL A 386 -27.09 -25.53 -17.09
N ALA A 387 -27.91 -26.11 -16.20
CA ALA A 387 -28.80 -27.20 -16.53
C ALA A 387 -29.83 -26.67 -17.54
N GLY A 388 -29.84 -27.25 -18.75
CA GLY A 388 -30.81 -26.96 -19.79
C GLY A 388 -30.59 -27.84 -21.01
N GLN A 389 -31.69 -28.20 -21.65
CA GLN A 389 -31.85 -29.05 -22.85
C GLN A 389 -30.70 -29.00 -23.89
N ASP A 390 -30.04 -27.85 -24.03
CA ASP A 390 -28.98 -27.56 -24.99
C ASP A 390 -27.80 -28.55 -24.95
N TYR A 391 -27.45 -29.12 -23.79
CA TYR A 391 -26.34 -30.10 -23.71
C TYR A 391 -26.69 -31.43 -24.38
N VAL A 392 -27.95 -31.86 -24.30
CA VAL A 392 -28.42 -33.10 -24.93
C VAL A 392 -28.45 -32.93 -26.43
N ASP A 393 -28.90 -31.77 -26.92
CA ASP A 393 -28.98 -31.49 -28.35
C ASP A 393 -27.58 -31.36 -28.98
N VAL A 394 -26.63 -30.70 -28.31
CA VAL A 394 -25.23 -30.61 -28.76
C VAL A 394 -24.53 -31.98 -28.73
N ALA A 395 -24.79 -32.82 -27.72
CA ALA A 395 -24.23 -34.17 -27.66
C ALA A 395 -24.82 -35.08 -28.76
N ILE A 396 -26.11 -34.94 -29.07
CA ILE A 396 -26.76 -35.65 -30.17
C ILE A 396 -26.18 -35.20 -31.51
N GLU A 397 -26.01 -33.90 -31.74
CA GLU A 397 -25.46 -33.34 -32.98
C GLU A 397 -23.98 -33.76 -33.19
N ALA A 398 -23.18 -33.76 -32.12
CA ALA A 398 -21.78 -34.19 -32.18
C ALA A 398 -21.64 -35.68 -32.52
N VAL A 399 -22.48 -36.55 -31.95
CA VAL A 399 -22.48 -38.00 -32.24
C VAL A 399 -22.99 -38.28 -33.66
N GLN A 400 -24.01 -37.55 -34.13
CA GLN A 400 -24.51 -37.64 -35.50
C GLN A 400 -23.47 -37.20 -36.53
N THR A 401 -22.73 -36.15 -36.23
CA THR A 401 -21.66 -35.62 -37.10
C THR A 401 -20.46 -36.57 -37.15
N ALA A 402 -20.06 -37.15 -36.01
CA ALA A 402 -18.93 -38.06 -35.94
C ALA A 402 -19.23 -39.46 -36.51
N PHE A 403 -20.50 -39.91 -36.44
CA PHE A 403 -20.89 -41.28 -36.83
C PHE A 403 -22.20 -41.33 -37.64
N PRO A 404 -22.26 -40.70 -38.83
CA PRO A 404 -23.50 -40.52 -39.58
C PRO A 404 -24.18 -41.83 -40.03
N LYS A 405 -23.40 -42.91 -40.20
CA LYS A 405 -23.93 -44.23 -40.59
C LYS A 405 -24.45 -45.05 -39.41
N LEU A 406 -24.05 -44.72 -38.18
CA LEU A 406 -24.37 -45.51 -36.99
C LEU A 406 -25.83 -45.29 -36.56
N ALA A 407 -26.31 -44.04 -36.66
CA ALA A 407 -27.70 -43.69 -36.35
C ALA A 407 -28.73 -44.40 -37.24
N SER A 408 -28.37 -44.73 -38.49
CA SER A 408 -29.27 -45.39 -39.45
C SER A 408 -29.18 -46.92 -39.44
N THR A 409 -28.07 -47.51 -38.97
CA THR A 409 -27.82 -48.96 -39.06
C THR A 409 -27.90 -49.68 -37.72
N ASP A 410 -27.69 -48.99 -36.59
CA ASP A 410 -27.88 -49.54 -35.25
C ASP A 410 -28.46 -48.47 -34.29
N PRO A 411 -29.79 -48.25 -34.33
CA PRO A 411 -30.46 -47.23 -33.53
C PRO A 411 -30.34 -47.47 -32.01
N LEU A 412 -30.22 -48.74 -31.59
CA LEU A 412 -30.09 -49.14 -30.19
C LEU A 412 -28.67 -48.89 -29.66
N GLY A 413 -27.64 -49.15 -30.47
CA GLY A 413 -26.26 -48.78 -30.16
C GLY A 413 -26.05 -47.27 -30.10
N PHE A 414 -26.71 -46.53 -30.99
CA PHE A 414 -26.75 -45.06 -30.96
C PHE A 414 -27.42 -44.55 -29.67
N ALA A 415 -28.63 -45.04 -29.35
CA ALA A 415 -29.36 -44.65 -28.14
C ALA A 415 -28.60 -44.97 -26.85
N ARG A 416 -27.89 -46.11 -26.77
CA ARG A 416 -27.05 -46.46 -25.60
C ARG A 416 -25.87 -45.51 -25.40
N ARG A 417 -25.22 -45.07 -26.48
CA ARG A 417 -24.08 -44.13 -26.40
C ARG A 417 -24.53 -42.73 -26.03
N VAL A 418 -25.67 -42.27 -26.56
CA VAL A 418 -26.31 -41.02 -26.11
C VAL A 418 -26.74 -41.13 -24.64
N ALA A 419 -27.30 -42.27 -24.22
CA ALA A 419 -27.70 -42.50 -22.83
C ALA A 419 -26.53 -42.55 -21.84
N ILE A 420 -25.36 -43.07 -22.25
CA ILE A 420 -24.14 -43.05 -21.42
C ILE A 420 -23.66 -41.61 -21.21
N LEU A 421 -23.72 -40.77 -22.26
CA LEU A 421 -23.33 -39.36 -22.19
C LEU A 421 -24.30 -38.49 -21.36
N THR A 422 -25.57 -38.88 -21.26
CA THR A 422 -26.58 -38.16 -20.45
C THR A 422 -26.72 -38.67 -19.02
N LYS A 423 -26.42 -39.95 -18.74
CA LYS A 423 -26.50 -40.51 -17.37
C LYS A 423 -25.45 -39.95 -16.41
N GLU A 424 -24.32 -39.45 -16.90
CA GLU A 424 -23.29 -38.83 -16.06
C GLU A 424 -23.65 -37.39 -15.62
N GLY A 425 -24.80 -36.84 -16.06
CA GLY A 425 -25.29 -35.50 -15.70
C GLY A 425 -26.52 -35.47 -14.78
N VAL A 426 -27.11 -36.61 -14.41
CA VAL A 426 -28.31 -36.66 -13.55
C VAL A 426 -27.91 -37.11 -12.14
N ILE A 427 -27.83 -36.16 -11.22
CA ILE A 427 -27.78 -36.44 -9.78
C ILE A 427 -29.24 -36.53 -9.32
N GLU A 428 -29.68 -37.73 -8.92
CA GLU A 428 -30.94 -37.90 -8.19
C GLU A 428 -30.81 -37.23 -6.83
N SER A 429 -31.64 -36.22 -6.56
CA SER A 429 -31.81 -35.66 -5.22
C SER A 429 -32.68 -36.61 -4.39
N GLU A 430 -32.09 -37.33 -3.46
CA GLU A 430 -32.82 -38.00 -2.37
C GLU A 430 -33.47 -36.92 -1.48
N GLU A 431 -34.80 -36.89 -1.45
CA GLU A 431 -35.58 -36.18 -0.44
C GLU A 431 -35.52 -37.00 0.86
N ASP A 432 -34.89 -36.44 1.90
CA ASP A 432 -34.87 -37.00 3.24
C ASP A 432 -35.83 -36.18 4.13
N ASP A 433 -37.00 -36.77 4.38
CA ASP A 433 -38.01 -36.28 5.31
C ASP A 433 -37.55 -36.53 6.76
N THR A 434 -37.10 -35.49 7.46
CA THR A 434 -37.08 -35.51 8.93
C THR A 434 -37.61 -34.20 9.52
N VAL A 435 -38.85 -34.28 9.97
CA VAL A 435 -39.49 -33.36 10.92
C VAL A 435 -38.95 -33.66 12.33
N VAL A 436 -38.20 -32.74 12.94
CA VAL A 436 -38.11 -32.62 14.41
C VAL A 436 -38.03 -31.16 14.84
N ASP A 437 -39.12 -30.74 15.47
CA ASP A 437 -39.31 -29.59 16.34
C ASP A 437 -38.34 -29.59 17.53
N SER A 438 -37.73 -28.43 17.84
CA SER A 438 -37.40 -28.04 19.23
C SER A 438 -36.86 -26.61 19.30
N SER A 439 -37.76 -25.73 19.67
CA SER A 439 -37.47 -24.47 20.34
C SER A 439 -36.76 -24.73 21.69
N LYS A 440 -35.62 -24.05 21.96
CA LYS A 440 -35.19 -23.79 23.34
C LYS A 440 -34.28 -22.57 23.46
N THR A 441 -34.82 -21.62 24.21
CA THR A 441 -34.27 -20.41 24.78
C THR A 441 -33.03 -20.67 25.64
N LYS A 442 -31.96 -19.88 25.46
CA LYS A 442 -30.79 -19.89 26.33
C LYS A 442 -30.89 -18.74 27.33
N LYS A 443 -31.08 -19.14 28.59
CA LYS A 443 -31.14 -18.30 29.79
C LYS A 443 -29.73 -17.86 30.19
N LYS A 444 -29.62 -16.61 30.61
CA LYS A 444 -28.41 -15.93 31.11
C LYS A 444 -28.46 -15.98 32.64
N ASP A 445 -27.58 -16.76 33.25
CA ASP A 445 -27.26 -16.71 34.68
C ASP A 445 -25.73 -16.75 34.76
N SER A 446 -25.12 -15.67 35.26
CA SER A 446 -23.69 -15.61 35.63
C SER A 446 -23.63 -15.01 37.03
N ASP A 447 -23.40 -15.93 37.96
CA ASP A 447 -23.24 -15.75 39.39
C ASP A 447 -21.75 -15.66 39.75
N GLU A 448 -21.51 -15.14 40.95
CA GLU A 448 -20.29 -14.93 41.75
C GLU A 448 -19.23 -16.05 41.63
N GLY A 449 -17.93 -15.90 41.91
CA GLY A 449 -17.10 -14.90 42.60
C GLY A 449 -15.69 -15.52 42.78
N ASP A 450 -14.69 -14.73 43.16
CA ASP A 450 -13.70 -15.02 44.22
C ASP A 450 -12.41 -14.20 44.09
N ASP A 451 -12.12 -13.50 45.20
CA ASP A 451 -10.84 -12.89 45.59
C ASP A 451 -9.74 -13.95 45.79
N PRO A 452 -8.47 -13.52 45.80
CA PRO A 452 -7.52 -14.10 46.74
C PRO A 452 -6.89 -13.03 47.63
N LYS A 453 -6.93 -13.31 48.94
CA LYS A 453 -6.00 -12.78 49.93
C LYS A 453 -4.95 -13.84 50.26
N GLU A 454 -3.76 -13.31 50.56
CA GLU A 454 -2.49 -13.92 51.01
C GLU A 454 -1.56 -14.49 49.94
#